data_AF-A0A7S1CIR6-F1
#
_entry.id   AF-A0A7S1CIR6-F1
#
_cell.length_a   1.000
_cell.length_b   1.000
_cell.length_c   1.000
_cell.angle_alpha   90.00
_cell.angle_beta   90.00
_cell.angle_gamma   90.00
#
_symmetry.space_group_name_H-M   'P 1'
#
loop_
_entity.id
_entity.type
_entity.pdbx_description
1 polymer ?
#
loop_
_entity_poly.entity_id
_entity_poly.type
_entity_poly.pdbx_seq_one_letter_code
_entity_poly.pdbx_strand_id
1 'polypeptide(L)'
;AKSISLESMTSALFRNGGDAALAATRARELDRLTREKRMLTKDATEKATLITALSSERKELKDNVRTLKEQVARLQAQLNAKSDLAVKMTQRYNKLASAMASMTEFGGGPGLSTKSRDRSTDEVFKTALAALSKEKTELDNRVRELEKQLKVSTKANKKLEKQAADLKVELANSQKNLELSQAHAGYAIQRDVRRASILLDMGEADHRENEADHRENEADHREN
;
A
#
# COMPACT_ATOMS: atom_id res chain seq x y z
N ALA A 1 -9.84 -70.98 34.52
CA ALA A 1 -10.33 -69.93 33.60
C ALA A 1 -10.51 -68.65 34.41
N LYS A 2 -9.68 -67.63 34.19
CA LYS A 2 -9.79 -66.35 34.91
C LYS A 2 -11.03 -65.60 34.39
N SER A 3 -12.06 -65.46 35.23
CA SER A 3 -13.25 -64.67 34.94
C SER A 3 -12.89 -63.18 35.02
N ILE A 4 -12.55 -62.57 33.89
CA ILE A 4 -12.50 -61.12 33.77
C ILE A 4 -13.92 -60.62 33.99
N SER A 5 -14.16 -59.91 35.11
CA SER A 5 -15.47 -59.36 35.46
C SER A 5 -16.02 -58.53 34.29
N LEU A 6 -17.28 -58.75 33.93
CA LEU A 6 -18.02 -57.99 32.91
C LEU A 6 -17.98 -56.47 33.18
N GLU A 7 -17.82 -56.05 34.44
CA GLU A 7 -17.65 -54.64 34.83
C GLU A 7 -16.29 -54.06 34.42
N SER A 8 -15.24 -54.89 34.39
CA SER A 8 -13.91 -54.48 33.92
C SER A 8 -13.87 -54.33 32.39
N MET A 9 -14.56 -55.22 31.64
CA MET A 9 -14.66 -55.13 30.18
C MET A 9 -15.52 -53.94 29.74
N THR A 10 -16.65 -53.70 30.41
CA THR A 10 -17.50 -52.53 30.13
C THR A 10 -16.78 -51.22 30.48
N SER A 11 -16.10 -51.14 31.63
CA SER A 11 -15.31 -49.97 32.00
C SER A 11 -14.14 -49.69 31.05
N ALA A 12 -13.52 -50.72 30.47
CA ALA A 12 -12.46 -50.58 29.46
C ALA A 12 -13.02 -50.15 28.08
N LEU A 13 -14.20 -50.64 27.70
CA LEU A 13 -14.88 -50.25 26.46
C LEU A 13 -15.40 -48.80 26.50
N PHE A 14 -15.93 -48.34 27.63
CA PHE A 14 -16.33 -46.95 27.82
C PHE A 14 -15.13 -45.99 27.87
N ARG A 15 -14.00 -46.40 28.47
CA ARG A 15 -12.73 -45.65 28.43
C ARG A 15 -12.19 -45.52 26.99
N ASN A 16 -12.09 -46.64 26.26
CA ASN A 16 -11.61 -46.64 24.88
C ASN A 16 -12.54 -45.89 23.89
N GLY A 17 -13.85 -45.99 24.06
CA GLY A 17 -14.83 -45.27 23.22
C GLY A 17 -14.84 -43.76 23.48
N GLY A 18 -14.67 -43.34 24.74
CA GLY A 18 -14.53 -41.93 25.12
C GLY A 18 -13.24 -41.31 24.59
N ASP A 19 -12.13 -42.05 24.63
CA ASP A 19 -10.84 -41.59 24.12
C ASP A 19 -10.80 -41.49 22.59
N ALA A 20 -11.48 -42.39 21.86
CA ALA A 20 -11.62 -42.29 20.41
C ALA A 20 -12.45 -41.07 19.97
N ALA A 21 -13.53 -40.75 20.67
CA ALA A 21 -14.35 -39.56 20.39
C ALA A 21 -13.61 -38.25 20.71
N LEU A 22 -12.82 -38.22 21.79
CA LEU A 22 -11.93 -37.12 22.13
C LEU A 22 -10.79 -36.94 21.10
N ALA A 23 -10.21 -38.04 20.61
CA ALA A 23 -9.19 -37.98 19.55
C ALA A 23 -9.77 -37.43 18.23
N ALA A 24 -10.98 -37.87 17.85
CA ALA A 24 -11.65 -37.41 16.63
C ALA A 24 -12.03 -35.92 16.69
N THR A 25 -12.47 -35.41 17.85
CA THR A 25 -12.78 -33.98 18.02
C THR A 25 -11.52 -33.12 17.98
N ARG A 26 -10.40 -33.58 18.55
CA ARG A 26 -9.09 -32.91 18.49
C ARG A 26 -8.49 -32.87 17.09
N ALA A 27 -8.58 -33.98 16.35
CA ALA A 27 -8.13 -34.02 14.96
C ALA A 27 -8.85 -32.96 14.11
N ARG A 28 -10.17 -32.80 14.31
CA ARG A 28 -10.95 -31.74 13.65
C ARG A 28 -10.54 -30.33 14.09
N GLU A 29 -10.21 -30.14 15.36
CA GLU A 29 -9.74 -28.85 15.89
C GLU A 29 -8.36 -28.48 15.32
N LEU A 30 -7.42 -29.42 15.25
CA LEU A 30 -6.11 -29.22 14.62
C LEU A 30 -6.22 -28.96 13.12
N ASP A 31 -7.10 -29.67 12.40
CA ASP A 31 -7.38 -29.42 10.99
C ASP A 31 -7.96 -28.02 10.78
N ARG A 32 -8.88 -27.59 11.66
CA ARG A 32 -9.44 -26.24 11.65
C ARG A 32 -8.36 -25.18 11.86
N LEU A 33 -7.53 -25.32 12.89
CA LEU A 33 -6.43 -24.39 13.19
C LEU A 33 -5.39 -24.36 12.05
N THR A 34 -5.12 -25.51 11.42
CA THR A 34 -4.21 -25.59 10.28
C THR A 34 -4.76 -24.85 9.06
N ARG A 35 -6.06 -24.99 8.78
CA ARG A 35 -6.74 -24.24 7.70
C ARG A 35 -6.75 -22.74 8.00
N GLU A 36 -7.08 -22.37 9.23
CA GLU A 36 -7.10 -20.97 9.69
C GLU A 36 -5.72 -20.32 9.54
N LYS A 37 -4.65 -21.00 9.99
CA LYS A 37 -3.26 -20.55 9.81
C LYS A 37 -2.92 -20.34 8.34
N ARG A 38 -3.29 -21.28 7.46
CA ARG A 38 -3.04 -21.13 6.01
C ARG A 38 -3.76 -19.93 5.42
N MET A 39 -5.00 -19.66 5.85
CA MET A 39 -5.77 -18.50 5.37
C MET A 39 -5.17 -17.18 5.88
N LEU A 40 -4.81 -17.10 7.16
CA LEU A 40 -4.19 -15.91 7.74
C LEU A 40 -2.82 -15.61 7.12
N THR A 41 -2.01 -16.64 6.86
CA THR A 41 -0.73 -16.47 6.15
C THR A 41 -0.94 -15.93 4.74
N LYS A 42 -1.92 -16.47 3.98
CA LYS A 42 -2.24 -15.97 2.64
C LYS A 42 -2.67 -14.50 2.67
N ASP A 43 -3.63 -14.16 3.54
CA ASP A 43 -4.12 -12.78 3.71
C ASP A 43 -2.98 -11.80 4.06
N ALA A 44 -2.08 -12.19 4.99
CA ALA A 44 -0.91 -11.38 5.33
C ALA A 44 0.04 -11.20 4.13
N THR A 45 0.29 -12.26 3.35
CA THR A 45 1.14 -12.15 2.15
C THR A 45 0.50 -11.28 1.06
N GLU A 46 -0.80 -11.39 0.83
CA GLU A 46 -1.55 -10.58 -0.14
C GLU A 46 -1.56 -9.10 0.26
N LYS A 47 -1.76 -8.78 1.54
CA LYS A 47 -1.66 -7.40 2.03
C LYS A 47 -0.24 -6.85 1.88
N ALA A 48 0.79 -7.65 2.15
CA ALA A 48 2.18 -7.24 1.99
C ALA A 48 2.55 -6.95 0.51
N THR A 49 2.06 -7.76 -0.43
CA THR A 49 2.27 -7.50 -1.87
C THR A 49 1.54 -6.24 -2.32
N LEU A 50 0.29 -6.03 -1.87
CA LEU A 50 -0.47 -4.81 -2.14
C LEU A 50 0.21 -3.55 -1.60
N ILE A 51 0.73 -3.58 -0.37
CA ILE A 51 1.48 -2.46 0.21
C ILE A 51 2.72 -2.13 -0.63
N THR A 52 3.41 -3.15 -1.12
CA THR A 52 4.60 -2.98 -1.97
C THR A 52 4.23 -2.34 -3.30
N ALA A 53 3.17 -2.83 -3.96
CA ALA A 53 2.67 -2.27 -5.21
C ALA A 53 2.18 -0.82 -5.08
N LEU A 54 1.42 -0.52 -4.02
CA LEU A 54 0.98 0.86 -3.73
C LEU A 54 2.16 1.78 -3.40
N SER A 55 3.21 1.25 -2.78
CA SER A 55 4.42 2.03 -2.48
C SER A 55 5.21 2.37 -3.75
N SER A 56 5.29 1.46 -4.73
CA SER A 56 5.89 1.75 -6.04
C SER A 56 5.07 2.76 -6.83
N GLU A 57 3.75 2.57 -6.92
CA GLU A 57 2.85 3.51 -7.62
C GLU A 57 2.93 4.92 -6.99
N ARG A 58 2.96 4.99 -5.66
CA ARG A 58 3.13 6.26 -4.94
C ARG A 58 4.46 6.94 -5.26
N LYS A 59 5.54 6.19 -5.41
CA LYS A 59 6.87 6.72 -5.77
C LYS A 59 6.81 7.37 -7.15
N GLU A 60 6.29 6.65 -8.15
CA GLU A 60 6.12 7.16 -9.51
C GLU A 60 5.23 8.40 -9.54
N LEU A 61 4.11 8.38 -8.82
CA LEU A 61 3.22 9.53 -8.76
C LEU A 61 3.86 10.74 -8.07
N LYS A 62 4.72 10.53 -7.07
CA LYS A 62 5.49 11.61 -6.41
C LYS A 62 6.49 12.25 -7.37
N ASP A 63 7.17 11.44 -8.18
CA ASP A 63 8.09 11.92 -9.21
C ASP A 63 7.36 12.68 -10.33
N ASN A 64 6.17 12.21 -10.72
CA ASN A 64 5.29 12.93 -11.65
C ASN A 64 4.83 14.28 -11.08
N VAL A 65 4.41 14.33 -9.80
CA VAL A 65 4.03 15.59 -9.13
C VAL A 65 5.21 16.56 -9.08
N ARG A 66 6.43 16.06 -8.83
CA ARG A 66 7.63 16.89 -8.86
C ARG A 66 7.88 17.46 -10.26
N THR A 67 7.85 16.62 -11.28
CA THR A 67 8.05 17.03 -12.67
C THR A 67 7.01 18.08 -13.11
N LEU A 68 5.74 17.88 -12.77
CA LEU A 68 4.68 18.84 -13.05
C LEU A 68 4.91 20.19 -12.36
N LYS A 69 5.34 20.20 -11.09
CA LYS A 69 5.69 21.45 -10.39
C LYS A 69 6.84 22.20 -11.08
N GLU A 70 7.88 21.48 -11.48
CA GLU A 70 9.01 22.07 -12.19
C GLU A 70 8.58 22.64 -13.55
N GLN A 71 7.73 21.93 -14.30
CA GLN A 71 7.17 22.41 -15.56
C GLN A 71 6.30 23.66 -15.40
N VAL A 72 5.40 23.67 -14.41
CA VAL A 72 4.57 24.86 -14.09
C VAL A 72 5.47 26.05 -13.75
N ALA A 73 6.48 25.87 -12.90
CA ALA A 73 7.41 26.94 -12.55
C ALA A 73 8.18 27.49 -13.78
N ARG A 74 8.65 26.61 -14.66
CA ARG A 74 9.33 27.01 -15.91
C ARG A 74 8.40 27.77 -16.85
N LEU A 75 7.17 27.30 -17.06
CA LEU A 75 6.21 27.97 -17.93
C LEU A 75 5.74 29.30 -17.35
N GLN A 76 5.58 29.39 -16.01
CA GLN A 76 5.28 30.66 -15.34
C GLN A 76 6.41 31.68 -15.54
N ALA A 77 7.67 31.25 -15.45
CA ALA A 77 8.81 32.12 -15.73
C ALA A 77 8.82 32.59 -17.19
N GLN A 78 8.51 31.71 -18.15
CA GLN A 78 8.37 32.09 -19.56
C GLN A 78 7.21 33.08 -19.79
N LEU A 79 6.07 32.86 -19.14
CA LEU A 79 4.91 33.74 -19.21
C LEU A 79 5.25 35.15 -18.69
N ASN A 80 5.97 35.23 -17.56
CA ASN A 80 6.44 36.49 -16.99
C ASN A 80 7.40 37.20 -17.96
N ALA A 81 8.39 36.49 -18.51
CA ALA A 81 9.33 37.07 -19.47
C ALA A 81 8.65 37.57 -20.76
N LYS A 82 7.65 36.84 -21.26
CA LYS A 82 6.83 37.24 -22.43
C LYS A 82 5.95 38.45 -22.10
N SER A 83 5.41 38.52 -20.89
CA SER A 83 4.67 39.69 -20.42
C SER A 83 5.56 40.94 -20.34
N ASP A 84 6.78 40.80 -19.82
CA ASP A 84 7.75 41.91 -19.76
C ASP A 84 8.17 42.36 -21.17
N LEU A 85 8.38 41.40 -22.09
CA LEU A 85 8.66 41.71 -23.48
C LEU A 85 7.49 42.47 -24.13
N ALA A 86 6.25 42.09 -23.84
CA ALA A 86 5.07 42.76 -24.36
C ALA A 86 5.01 44.22 -23.91
N VAL A 87 5.25 44.46 -22.62
CA VAL A 87 5.33 45.83 -22.07
C VAL A 87 6.41 46.64 -22.78
N LYS A 88 7.62 46.08 -22.96
CA LYS A 88 8.73 46.75 -23.67
C LYS A 88 8.40 47.03 -25.14
N MET A 89 7.75 46.09 -25.84
CA MET A 89 7.35 46.26 -27.24
C MET A 89 6.27 47.34 -27.38
N THR A 90 5.27 47.36 -26.49
CA THR A 90 4.26 48.42 -26.46
C THR A 90 4.87 49.79 -26.18
N GLN A 91 5.82 49.90 -25.25
CA GLN A 91 6.53 51.16 -24.98
C GLN A 91 7.34 51.64 -26.20
N ARG A 92 8.05 50.73 -26.88
CA ARG A 92 8.80 51.05 -28.11
C ARG A 92 7.86 51.48 -29.23
N TYR A 93 6.73 50.79 -29.37
CA TYR A 93 5.69 51.13 -30.34
C TYR A 93 5.15 52.55 -30.11
N ASN A 94 4.79 52.88 -28.88
CA ASN A 94 4.28 54.22 -28.55
C ASN A 94 5.31 55.32 -28.86
N LYS A 95 6.59 55.09 -28.53
CA LYS A 95 7.67 56.03 -28.88
C LYS A 95 7.83 56.20 -30.40
N LEU A 96 7.76 55.10 -31.15
CA LEU A 96 7.82 55.13 -32.61
C LEU A 96 6.63 55.89 -33.19
N ALA A 97 5.41 55.59 -32.74
CA ALA A 97 4.19 56.27 -33.16
C ALA A 97 4.27 57.79 -32.90
N SER A 98 4.77 58.21 -31.74
CA SER A 98 4.99 59.64 -31.44
C SER A 98 6.06 60.27 -32.33
N ALA A 99 7.16 59.56 -32.62
CA ALA A 99 8.19 60.05 -33.53
C ALA A 99 7.66 60.21 -34.98
N MET A 100 6.87 59.24 -35.45
CA MET A 100 6.23 59.30 -36.77
C MET A 100 5.23 60.46 -36.86
N ALA A 101 4.41 60.67 -35.82
CA ALA A 101 3.49 61.81 -35.74
C ALA A 101 4.24 63.16 -35.78
N SER A 102 5.34 63.28 -35.03
CA SER A 102 6.19 64.48 -35.04
C SER A 102 6.85 64.71 -36.40
N MET A 103 7.28 63.66 -37.10
CA MET A 103 7.85 63.77 -38.46
C MET A 103 6.81 64.21 -39.49
N THR A 104 5.55 63.80 -39.34
CA THR A 104 4.46 64.31 -40.19
C THR A 104 4.14 65.79 -39.94
N GLU A 105 4.36 66.29 -38.72
CA GLU A 105 4.08 67.69 -38.34
C GLU A 105 5.24 68.66 -38.67
N PHE A 106 6.51 68.22 -38.63
CA PHE A 106 7.67 69.11 -38.68
C PHE A 106 8.29 69.36 -40.08
N GLY A 107 7.96 68.60 -41.13
CA GLY A 107 8.69 68.82 -42.39
C GLY A 107 8.33 67.96 -43.59
N GLY A 108 7.06 67.91 -43.97
CA GLY A 108 6.63 67.39 -45.27
C GLY A 108 7.02 68.31 -46.44
N GLY A 109 8.33 68.56 -46.64
CA GLY A 109 8.83 69.18 -47.86
C GLY A 109 8.67 68.22 -49.06
N PRO A 110 8.50 68.71 -50.31
CA PRO A 110 7.92 67.95 -51.43
C PRO A 110 8.71 66.74 -51.98
N GLY A 111 9.74 66.23 -51.30
CA GLY A 111 10.68 65.24 -51.88
C GLY A 111 10.99 63.99 -51.05
N LEU A 112 10.60 63.88 -49.78
CA LEU A 112 10.95 62.72 -48.96
C LEU A 112 9.85 61.64 -49.02
N SER A 113 10.11 60.60 -49.81
CA SER A 113 9.36 59.34 -49.85
C SER A 113 9.53 58.55 -48.53
N THR A 114 8.84 58.96 -47.47
CA THR A 114 8.84 58.28 -46.15
C THR A 114 7.61 57.41 -45.92
N LYS A 115 6.49 57.70 -46.60
CA LYS A 115 5.18 57.03 -46.40
C LYS A 115 5.18 55.51 -46.54
N SER A 116 6.03 54.92 -47.39
CA SER A 116 6.06 53.46 -47.61
C SER A 116 6.87 52.73 -46.54
N ARG A 117 7.98 53.32 -46.08
CA ARG A 117 8.89 52.73 -45.10
C ARG A 117 8.31 52.79 -43.69
N ASP A 118 7.61 53.88 -43.39
CA ASP A 118 6.89 54.13 -42.14
C ASP A 118 5.70 53.19 -41.92
N ARG A 119 4.93 52.91 -42.98
CA ARG A 119 3.84 51.91 -42.91
C ARG A 119 4.37 50.49 -42.71
N SER A 120 5.50 50.15 -43.32
CA SER A 120 6.09 48.81 -43.19
C SER A 120 6.58 48.52 -41.77
N THR A 121 7.17 49.50 -41.07
CA THR A 121 7.61 49.32 -39.68
C THR A 121 6.44 49.26 -38.70
N ASP A 122 5.38 50.06 -38.89
CA ASP A 122 4.17 50.03 -38.07
C ASP A 122 3.45 48.66 -38.14
N GLU A 123 3.27 48.11 -39.34
CA GLU A 123 2.65 46.79 -39.53
C GLU A 123 3.47 45.64 -38.92
N VAL A 124 4.80 45.70 -39.00
CA VAL A 124 5.69 44.71 -38.37
C VAL A 124 5.55 44.73 -36.85
N PHE A 125 5.49 45.90 -36.22
CA PHE A 125 5.30 46.01 -34.78
C PHE A 125 3.92 45.53 -34.32
N LYS A 126 2.85 45.91 -35.03
CA LYS A 126 1.49 45.43 -34.74
C LYS A 126 1.39 43.91 -34.83
N THR A 127 1.96 43.33 -35.89
CA THR A 127 2.00 41.88 -36.10
C THR A 127 2.77 41.18 -34.98
N ALA A 128 3.93 41.71 -34.58
CA ALA A 128 4.72 41.16 -33.48
C ALA A 128 4.00 41.25 -32.14
N LEU A 129 3.29 42.36 -31.87
CA LEU A 129 2.50 42.54 -30.64
C LEU A 129 1.34 41.55 -30.58
N ALA A 130 0.64 41.33 -31.70
CA ALA A 130 -0.46 40.38 -31.82
C ALA A 130 0.04 38.94 -31.62
N ALA A 131 1.16 38.57 -32.25
CA ALA A 131 1.79 37.26 -32.07
C ALA A 131 2.19 37.01 -30.60
N LEU A 132 2.81 38.00 -29.96
CA LEU A 132 3.23 37.91 -28.56
C LEU A 132 2.03 37.81 -27.60
N SER A 133 0.95 38.54 -27.88
CA SER A 133 -0.29 38.44 -27.11
C SER A 133 -0.91 37.05 -27.23
N LYS A 134 -0.91 36.47 -28.44
CA LYS A 134 -1.40 35.11 -28.68
C LYS A 134 -0.55 34.08 -27.92
N GLU A 135 0.77 34.13 -28.04
CA GLU A 135 1.68 33.24 -27.30
C GLU A 135 1.48 33.36 -25.77
N LYS A 136 1.27 34.58 -25.25
CA LYS A 136 0.97 34.79 -23.83
C LYS A 136 -0.31 34.07 -23.40
N THR A 137 -1.38 34.19 -24.20
CA THR A 137 -2.63 33.49 -23.90
C THR A 137 -2.50 31.97 -23.97
N GLU A 138 -1.72 31.45 -24.91
CA GLU A 138 -1.45 30.01 -25.05
C GLU A 138 -0.64 29.48 -23.86
N LEU A 139 0.41 30.21 -23.44
CA LEU A 139 1.21 29.87 -22.26
C LEU A 139 0.36 29.91 -20.98
N ASP A 140 -0.48 30.93 -20.79
CA ASP A 140 -1.38 31.04 -19.63
C ASP A 140 -2.35 29.85 -19.58
N ASN A 141 -2.95 29.50 -20.73
CA ASN A 141 -3.81 28.33 -20.83
C ASN A 141 -3.07 27.02 -20.50
N ARG A 142 -1.82 26.87 -20.97
CA ARG A 142 -1.01 25.69 -20.69
C ARG A 142 -0.62 25.58 -19.21
N VAL A 143 -0.28 26.70 -18.58
CA VAL A 143 -0.03 26.77 -17.13
C VAL A 143 -1.26 26.31 -16.36
N ARG A 144 -2.44 26.90 -16.64
CA ARG A 144 -3.69 26.53 -15.96
C ARG A 144 -4.03 25.06 -16.11
N GLU A 145 -3.79 24.48 -17.27
CA GLU A 145 -4.03 23.05 -17.51
C GLU A 145 -3.08 22.17 -16.69
N LEU A 146 -1.78 22.48 -16.66
CA LEU A 146 -0.82 21.76 -15.84
C LEU A 146 -1.08 21.92 -14.34
N GLU A 147 -1.57 23.07 -13.89
CA GLU A 147 -2.00 23.29 -12.51
C GLU A 147 -3.21 22.41 -12.13
N LYS A 148 -4.18 22.26 -13.04
CA LYS A 148 -5.30 21.32 -12.84
C LYS A 148 -4.80 19.89 -12.70
N GLN A 149 -3.92 19.45 -13.61
CA GLN A 149 -3.32 18.12 -13.56
C GLN A 149 -2.54 17.90 -12.26
N LEU A 150 -1.72 18.88 -11.85
CA LEU A 150 -0.99 18.86 -10.58
C LEU A 150 -1.93 18.69 -9.38
N LYS A 151 -3.07 19.40 -9.37
CA LYS A 151 -4.08 19.29 -8.30
C LYS A 151 -4.70 17.89 -8.24
N VAL A 152 -5.01 17.30 -9.39
CA VAL A 152 -5.54 15.92 -9.48
C VAL A 152 -4.48 14.91 -9.00
N SER A 153 -3.25 14.97 -9.52
CA SER A 153 -2.17 14.06 -9.12
C SER A 153 -1.81 14.20 -7.63
N THR A 154 -1.84 15.41 -7.07
CA THR A 154 -1.59 15.64 -5.64
C THR A 154 -2.70 15.01 -4.77
N LYS A 155 -3.97 15.10 -5.20
CA LYS A 155 -5.08 14.43 -4.50
C LYS A 155 -4.95 12.90 -4.58
N ALA A 156 -4.62 12.37 -5.74
CA ALA A 156 -4.40 10.92 -5.92
C ALA A 156 -3.26 10.42 -5.01
N ASN A 157 -2.14 11.15 -4.93
CA ASN A 157 -1.02 10.80 -4.06
C ASN A 157 -1.43 10.76 -2.57
N LYS A 158 -2.22 11.74 -2.11
CA LYS A 158 -2.77 11.73 -0.74
C LYS A 158 -3.71 10.56 -0.49
N LYS A 159 -4.49 10.12 -1.49
CA LYS A 159 -5.39 8.97 -1.38
C LYS A 159 -4.60 7.67 -1.26
N LEU A 160 -3.60 7.47 -2.13
CA LEU A 160 -2.70 6.32 -2.08
C LEU A 160 -1.93 6.26 -0.76
N GLU A 161 -1.49 7.42 -0.23
CA GLU A 161 -0.83 7.49 1.08
C GLU A 161 -1.74 7.00 2.21
N LYS A 162 -3.01 7.39 2.22
CA LYS A 162 -3.99 6.89 3.20
C LYS A 162 -4.22 5.39 3.05
N GLN A 163 -4.47 4.92 1.82
CA GLN A 163 -4.69 3.49 1.56
C GLN A 163 -3.48 2.63 1.99
N ALA A 164 -2.26 3.10 1.73
CA ALA A 164 -1.05 2.41 2.18
C ALA A 164 -0.89 2.42 3.70
N ALA A 165 -1.36 3.47 4.40
CA ALA A 165 -1.36 3.51 5.86
C ALA A 165 -2.39 2.53 6.45
N ASP A 166 -3.61 2.51 5.90
CA ASP A 166 -4.69 1.63 6.33
C ASP A 166 -4.28 0.15 6.13
N LEU A 167 -3.75 -0.20 4.96
CA LEU A 167 -3.28 -1.56 4.68
C LEU A 167 -2.12 -1.99 5.59
N LYS A 168 -1.23 -1.07 6.00
CA LYS A 168 -0.16 -1.39 6.97
C LYS A 168 -0.73 -1.73 8.34
N VAL A 169 -1.78 -1.04 8.77
CA VAL A 169 -2.49 -1.36 10.01
C VAL A 169 -3.19 -2.71 9.89
N GLU A 170 -3.86 -2.98 8.77
CA GLU A 170 -4.48 -4.28 8.51
C GLU A 170 -3.48 -5.43 8.46
N LEU A 171 -2.31 -5.22 7.85
CA LEU A 171 -1.23 -6.21 7.84
C LEU A 171 -0.73 -6.51 9.26
N ALA A 172 -0.51 -5.48 10.08
CA ALA A 172 -0.10 -5.66 11.48
C ALA A 172 -1.16 -6.44 12.28
N ASN A 173 -2.45 -6.17 12.04
CA ASN A 173 -3.55 -6.93 12.65
C ASN A 173 -3.57 -8.39 12.18
N SER A 174 -3.39 -8.64 10.88
CA SER A 174 -3.32 -10.02 10.34
C SER A 174 -2.12 -10.79 10.90
N GLN A 175 -0.96 -10.13 11.07
CA GLN A 175 0.22 -10.72 11.71
C GLN A 175 -0.04 -11.06 13.18
N LYS A 176 -0.64 -10.15 13.94
CA LYS A 176 -1.04 -10.40 15.33
C LYS A 176 -2.04 -11.56 15.45
N ASN A 177 -3.01 -11.64 14.55
CA ASN A 177 -3.99 -12.74 14.54
C ASN A 177 -3.32 -14.08 14.21
N LEU A 178 -2.34 -14.08 13.29
CA LEU A 178 -1.54 -15.26 12.98
C LEU A 178 -0.74 -15.72 14.21
N GLU A 179 -0.12 -14.80 14.95
CA GLU A 179 0.60 -15.11 16.20
C GLU A 179 -0.33 -15.70 17.27
N LEU A 180 -1.51 -15.10 17.48
CA LEU A 180 -2.53 -15.62 18.42
C LEU A 180 -2.99 -17.03 18.02
N SER A 181 -3.24 -17.27 16.73
CA SER A 181 -3.59 -18.60 16.21
C SER A 181 -2.48 -19.62 16.46
N GLN A 182 -1.21 -19.24 16.27
CA GLN A 182 -0.06 -20.10 16.58
C GLN A 182 0.08 -20.39 18.07
N ALA A 183 -0.14 -19.39 18.93
CA ALA A 183 -0.12 -19.58 20.38
C ALA A 183 -1.21 -20.55 20.83
N HIS A 184 -2.45 -20.41 20.32
CA HIS A 184 -3.54 -21.34 20.61
C HIS A 184 -3.22 -22.77 20.17
N ALA A 185 -2.65 -22.96 18.98
CA ALA A 185 -2.20 -24.26 18.51
C ALA A 185 -1.09 -24.85 19.42
N GLY A 186 -0.14 -24.02 19.87
CA GLY A 186 0.91 -24.42 20.80
C GLY A 186 0.37 -24.88 22.15
N TYR A 187 -0.60 -24.15 22.73
CA TYR A 187 -1.27 -24.55 23.97
C TYR A 187 -2.04 -25.86 23.83
N ALA A 188 -2.72 -26.08 22.70
CA ALA A 188 -3.43 -27.34 22.43
C ALA A 188 -2.45 -28.53 22.41
N ILE A 189 -1.33 -28.40 21.71
CA ILE A 189 -0.29 -29.43 21.65
C ILE A 189 0.33 -29.68 23.03
N GLN A 190 0.67 -28.62 23.77
CA GLN A 190 1.30 -28.75 25.09
C GLN A 190 0.38 -29.44 26.11
N ARG A 191 -0.93 -29.14 26.06
CA ARG A 191 -1.95 -29.83 26.84
C ARG A 191 -2.01 -31.32 26.49
N ASP A 192 -1.94 -31.65 25.19
CA ASP A 192 -2.02 -33.03 24.73
C ASP A 192 -0.76 -33.84 25.09
N VAL A 193 0.42 -33.25 25.00
CA VAL A 193 1.68 -33.84 25.49
C VAL A 193 1.59 -34.11 26.99
N ARG A 194 1.12 -33.14 27.79
CA ARG A 194 0.94 -33.33 29.25
C ARG A 194 -0.03 -34.46 29.57
N ARG A 195 -1.15 -34.55 28.83
CA ARG A 195 -2.13 -35.64 29.03
C ARG A 195 -1.56 -37.01 28.65
N ALA A 196 -0.79 -37.08 27.56
CA ALA A 196 -0.11 -38.32 27.16
C ALA A 196 0.92 -38.78 28.19
N SER A 197 1.72 -37.86 28.76
CA SER A 197 2.66 -38.19 29.84
C SER A 197 1.95 -38.76 31.07
N ILE A 198 0.86 -38.14 31.53
CA ILE A 198 0.09 -38.64 32.68
C ILE A 198 -0.44 -40.05 32.42
N LEU A 199 -0.95 -40.33 31.22
CA LEU A 199 -1.46 -41.65 30.86
C LEU A 199 -0.36 -42.71 30.80
N LEU A 200 0.84 -42.36 30.32
CA LEU A 200 2.00 -43.25 30.34
C LEU A 200 2.45 -43.53 31.78
N ASP A 201 2.54 -42.51 32.62
CA ASP A 201 2.91 -42.66 34.04
C ASP A 201 1.92 -43.56 34.80
N MET A 202 0.62 -43.43 34.52
CA MET A 202 -0.42 -44.30 35.08
C MET A 202 -0.31 -45.74 34.59
N GLY A 203 -0.10 -45.94 33.28
CA GLY A 203 0.09 -47.29 32.73
C GLY A 203 1.35 -47.97 33.27
N GLU A 204 2.45 -47.23 33.46
CA GLU A 204 3.64 -47.74 34.12
C GLU A 204 3.40 -48.09 35.60
N ALA A 205 2.58 -47.32 36.31
CA ALA A 205 2.20 -47.63 37.68
C ALA A 205 1.38 -48.93 37.76
N ASP A 206 0.36 -49.08 36.90
CA ASP A 206 -0.47 -50.29 36.79
C ASP A 206 0.36 -51.53 36.43
N HIS A 207 1.40 -51.37 35.60
CA HIS A 207 2.34 -52.45 35.27
C HIS A 207 3.23 -52.84 36.46
N ARG A 208 3.74 -51.88 37.22
CA ARG A 208 4.56 -52.15 38.42
C ARG A 208 3.74 -52.81 39.53
N GLU A 209 2.49 -52.42 39.70
CA GLU A 209 1.56 -53.02 40.67
C GLU A 209 1.27 -54.48 40.29
N ASN A 210 0.92 -54.75 39.02
CA ASN A 210 0.74 -56.13 38.54
C ASN A 210 2.01 -56.99 38.66
N GLU A 211 3.20 -56.44 38.43
CA GLU A 211 4.46 -57.16 38.65
C GLU A 211 4.72 -57.47 40.12
N ALA A 212 4.36 -56.56 41.03
CA ALA A 212 4.50 -56.76 42.47
C ALA A 212 3.56 -57.88 42.95
N ASP A 213 2.28 -57.83 42.55
CA ASP A 213 1.28 -58.85 42.88
C ASP A 213 1.66 -60.23 42.31
N HIS A 214 2.26 -60.27 41.12
CA HIS A 214 2.77 -61.51 40.53
C HIS A 214 3.95 -62.09 41.31
N ARG A 215 4.89 -61.25 41.79
CA ARG A 215 6.03 -61.69 42.59
C ARG A 215 5.62 -62.14 43.98
N GLU A 216 4.62 -61.50 44.59
CA GLU A 216 4.07 -61.89 45.90
C GLU A 216 3.39 -63.27 45.81
N ASN A 217 2.54 -63.48 44.81
CA ASN A 217 1.93 -64.80 44.58
C ASN A 217 2.98 -65.89 44.26
N GLU A 218 4.07 -65.57 43.56
CA GLU A 218 5.15 -66.53 43.32
C GLU A 218 5.98 -66.85 44.58
N ALA A 219 6.11 -65.90 45.51
CA ALA A 219 6.79 -66.13 46.78
C ALA A 219 5.96 -67.05 47.70
N ASP A 220 4.65 -66.81 47.78
CA ASP A 220 3.73 -67.63 48.57
C ASP A 220 3.62 -69.08 48.07
N HIS A 221 3.81 -69.29 46.76
CA HIS A 221 3.86 -70.63 46.17
C HIS A 221 5.19 -71.38 46.36
N ARG A 222 6.26 -70.70 46.77
CA ARG A 222 7.56 -71.34 47.06
C ARG A 222 7.75 -71.68 48.54
N GLU A 223 6.90 -71.18 49.44
CA GLU A 223 6.92 -71.47 50.88
C GLU A 223 5.96 -72.60 51.33
N ASN A 224 5.21 -73.22 50.41
CA ASN A 224 4.44 -74.45 50.64
C ASN A 224 5.08 -75.67 49.96
#